data_AF-A0A8X8WTH6-F1
#
_entry.id   AF-A0A8X8WTH6-F1
#
_cell.length_a   1.000
_cell.length_b   1.000
_cell.length_c   1.000
_cell.angle_alpha   90.00
_cell.angle_beta   90.00
_cell.angle_gamma   90.00
#
_symmetry.space_group_name_H-M   'P 1'
#
loop_
_entity.id
_entity.type
_entity.pdbx_description
1 polymer ?
#
loop_
_entity_poly.entity_id
_entity_poly.type
_entity_poly.pdbx_seq_one_letter_code
_entity_poly.pdbx_strand_id
1 'polypeptide(L)'
;MKLDCGSSTNAVVSFVLQPWGAAYRQSLTPRWFSRHSRCYSNSRLASWSDSPQTSIKACLVYSRWKPRSNGKSPPGPPRLPIIGNMLQLGKNPHKSLARLSKIYGPLMSLKLGNQLAAVVSSPELAKEVLHKQGRVFSKPFPPNAVSVLGHNEVSMNLLPSSSELWKKLRRVAREKLFSNAALQASQEIRQERLRKLVEYISKCSGEGRAMNVGEATFTTMTNLMFATLFSIELDEFASTDAATPKLEFREHVNAITRYMGVPNLADFFPIFAPLDPQGMRRNLTYHLRSLLELVQGFIDERLQARTTSSYRKKTDFLETLLDMSQGNEYALSVREIKHLFVVRNESKQLQREDVFGLALQKKTPLRAIPIKV
;
A
#
# COMPACT_ATOMS: atom_id res chain seq x y z
N MET A 1 11.93 -32.73 4.81
CA MET A 1 10.46 -32.82 4.93
C MET A 1 9.88 -32.69 3.53
N LYS A 2 9.26 -33.74 2.98
CA LYS A 2 8.56 -33.71 1.68
C LYS A 2 7.11 -33.36 1.99
N LEU A 3 6.60 -32.26 1.45
CA LEU A 3 5.20 -31.86 1.59
C LEU A 3 4.56 -31.89 0.21
N ASP A 4 3.55 -32.75 0.11
CA ASP A 4 2.67 -32.93 -1.03
C ASP A 4 1.68 -31.76 -1.06
N CYS A 5 1.65 -31.01 -2.17
CA CYS A 5 0.84 -29.80 -2.32
C CYS A 5 -0.50 -30.13 -2.99
N GLY A 6 -1.46 -30.57 -2.18
CA GLY A 6 -2.86 -30.66 -2.56
C GLY A 6 -3.60 -29.36 -2.25
N SER A 7 -4.25 -28.79 -3.27
CA SER A 7 -5.22 -27.68 -3.26
C SER A 7 -4.69 -26.26 -3.51
N SER A 8 -5.12 -25.73 -4.67
CA SER A 8 -4.90 -24.38 -5.18
C SER A 8 -5.67 -23.33 -4.37
N THR A 9 -5.00 -22.62 -3.47
CA THR A 9 -5.52 -21.35 -2.94
C THR A 9 -5.30 -20.24 -3.97
N ASN A 10 -6.36 -19.90 -4.70
CA ASN A 10 -6.41 -18.75 -5.61
C ASN A 10 -6.26 -17.44 -4.81
N ALA A 11 -5.06 -16.86 -4.84
CA ALA A 11 -4.82 -15.51 -4.33
C ALA A 11 -5.52 -14.48 -5.24
N VAL A 12 -6.65 -13.94 -4.79
CA VAL A 12 -7.34 -12.84 -5.47
C VAL A 12 -6.60 -11.54 -5.14
N VAL A 13 -5.82 -11.04 -6.09
CA VAL A 13 -5.23 -9.69 -6.01
C VAL A 13 -6.26 -8.71 -6.58
N SER A 14 -6.98 -7.99 -5.71
CA SER A 14 -7.93 -6.96 -6.12
C SER A 14 -7.22 -5.63 -6.34
N PHE A 15 -7.16 -5.16 -7.60
CA PHE A 15 -6.73 -3.81 -7.93
C PHE A 15 -7.94 -2.90 -8.10
N VAL A 16 -7.88 -1.68 -7.54
CA VAL A 16 -8.86 -0.62 -7.78
C VAL A 16 -8.31 0.30 -8.89
N LEU A 17 -8.90 0.23 -10.08
CA LEU A 17 -8.58 1.07 -11.23
C LEU A 17 -9.64 2.15 -11.38
N GLN A 18 -9.30 3.43 -11.24
CA GLN A 18 -10.28 4.50 -11.42
C GLN A 18 -10.39 4.94 -12.90
N PRO A 19 -11.61 5.19 -13.45
CA PRO A 19 -11.77 5.79 -14.75
C PRO A 19 -11.71 7.31 -14.70
N TRP A 20 -11.36 7.88 -15.84
CA TRP A 20 -10.92 9.25 -16.08
C TRP A 20 -12.00 10.32 -15.84
N GLY A 21 -11.59 11.44 -15.25
CA GLY A 21 -12.29 12.72 -15.32
C GLY A 21 -12.05 13.41 -16.67
N ALA A 22 -13.09 14.10 -17.17
CA ALA A 22 -13.21 14.60 -18.52
C ALA A 22 -12.15 15.66 -18.91
N ALA A 23 -11.30 15.32 -19.90
CA ALA A 23 -10.68 16.27 -20.83
C ALA A 23 -9.98 15.52 -21.97
N TYR A 24 -10.73 14.96 -22.92
CA TYR A 24 -10.33 14.91 -24.34
C TYR A 24 -11.50 14.37 -25.17
N ARG A 25 -12.18 15.27 -25.89
CA ARG A 25 -13.19 14.93 -26.88
C ARG A 25 -12.50 15.07 -28.23
N GLN A 26 -12.07 13.98 -28.85
CA GLN A 26 -11.85 13.93 -30.29
C GLN A 26 -11.99 12.49 -30.80
N SER A 27 -12.99 12.36 -31.67
CA SER A 27 -13.19 11.39 -32.76
C SER A 27 -12.36 10.11 -32.75
N LEU A 28 -13.03 8.97 -32.71
CA LEU A 28 -12.94 7.91 -33.73
C LEU A 28 -14.11 6.93 -33.49
N THR A 29 -15.07 6.91 -34.41
CA THR A 29 -16.15 5.92 -34.48
C THR A 29 -15.64 4.64 -35.17
N PRO A 30 -16.22 3.48 -34.82
CA PRO A 30 -16.73 2.65 -35.91
C PRO A 30 -18.20 2.28 -35.74
N ARG A 31 -18.91 2.32 -36.87
CA ARG A 31 -20.23 1.73 -37.14
C ARG A 31 -20.26 0.25 -36.72
N TRP A 32 -21.42 -0.30 -36.35
CA TRP A 32 -22.06 -1.49 -36.97
C TRP A 32 -23.28 -1.97 -36.16
N PHE A 33 -24.42 -1.96 -36.87
CA PHE A 33 -25.72 -2.67 -36.79
C PHE A 33 -26.68 -2.63 -35.58
N SER A 34 -27.76 -1.85 -35.82
CA SER A 34 -29.20 -2.13 -35.65
C SER A 34 -29.64 -3.56 -35.29
N ARG A 35 -30.50 -3.67 -34.27
CA ARG A 35 -31.86 -4.23 -34.43
C ARG A 35 -32.81 -3.83 -33.29
N HIS A 36 -34.07 -3.70 -33.67
CA HIS A 36 -35.24 -3.27 -32.91
C HIS A 36 -35.59 -4.14 -31.70
N SER A 37 -36.14 -3.52 -30.66
CA SER A 37 -37.38 -4.00 -30.02
C SER A 37 -37.96 -2.94 -29.07
N ARG A 38 -39.19 -2.53 -29.38
CA ARG A 38 -40.09 -1.72 -28.54
C ARG A 38 -40.54 -2.55 -27.34
N CYS A 39 -40.73 -1.92 -26.18
CA CYS A 39 -41.75 -2.32 -25.21
C CYS A 39 -42.20 -1.11 -24.38
N TYR A 40 -43.53 -0.95 -24.34
CA TYR A 40 -44.32 0.02 -23.59
C TYR A 40 -44.55 -0.43 -22.14
N SER A 41 -44.75 0.52 -21.22
CA SER A 41 -45.79 0.50 -20.15
C SER A 41 -45.64 1.79 -19.32
N ASN A 42 -46.53 2.77 -19.47
CA ASN A 42 -47.83 2.95 -18.81
C ASN A 42 -47.78 2.93 -17.27
N SER A 43 -47.79 4.12 -16.68
CA SER A 43 -48.23 4.37 -15.30
C SER A 43 -49.60 5.03 -15.33
N ARG A 44 -50.62 4.29 -14.86
CA ARG A 44 -52.00 4.76 -14.66
C ARG A 44 -52.11 5.30 -13.23
N LEU A 45 -52.67 6.51 -13.09
CA LEU A 45 -53.05 7.13 -11.82
C LEU A 45 -54.38 6.51 -11.34
N ALA A 46 -54.49 6.25 -10.04
CA ALA A 46 -55.76 6.00 -9.38
C ALA A 46 -55.80 6.80 -8.07
N SER A 47 -56.83 7.64 -7.99
CA SER A 47 -57.25 8.47 -6.86
C SER A 47 -58.24 7.70 -5.97
N TRP A 48 -58.11 7.80 -4.64
CA TRP A 48 -59.23 7.66 -3.68
C TRP A 48 -58.97 8.56 -2.47
N SER A 49 -60.06 9.14 -1.94
CA SER A 49 -60.11 10.13 -0.86
C SER A 49 -60.36 9.51 0.53
N ASP A 50 -60.02 10.34 1.52
CA ASP A 50 -60.57 10.46 2.89
C ASP A 50 -60.05 9.62 4.08
N SER A 51 -59.25 10.32 4.90
CA SER A 51 -59.40 10.59 6.36
C SER A 51 -58.14 10.38 7.23
N PRO A 52 -57.96 11.19 8.29
CA PRO A 52 -56.64 11.56 8.80
C PRO A 52 -56.35 10.99 10.19
N GLN A 53 -55.24 10.26 10.34
CA GLN A 53 -54.57 10.10 11.64
C GLN A 53 -53.12 9.58 11.46
N THR A 54 -52.18 10.37 11.99
CA THR A 54 -50.86 9.99 12.51
C THR A 54 -50.09 8.84 11.84
N SER A 55 -49.15 9.20 10.98
CA SER A 55 -47.80 8.60 10.93
C SER A 55 -46.94 9.42 9.97
N ILE A 56 -45.85 10.01 10.45
CA ILE A 56 -44.78 10.53 9.58
C ILE A 56 -44.16 9.32 8.88
N LYS A 57 -44.75 8.92 7.75
CA LYS A 57 -44.14 7.99 6.81
C LYS A 57 -43.13 8.81 6.02
N ALA A 58 -41.88 8.85 6.51
CA ALA A 58 -40.75 9.26 5.70
C ALA A 58 -40.65 8.28 4.52
N CYS A 59 -41.34 8.60 3.43
CA CYS A 59 -41.30 7.84 2.20
C CYS A 59 -39.97 8.17 1.53
N LEU A 60 -38.94 7.36 1.79
CA LEU A 60 -37.68 7.43 1.05
C LEU A 60 -37.97 6.94 -0.37
N VAL A 61 -38.44 7.84 -1.23
CA VAL A 61 -38.58 7.61 -2.66
C VAL A 61 -37.17 7.53 -3.23
N TYR A 62 -36.61 6.33 -3.30
CA TYR A 62 -35.44 6.06 -4.12
C TYR A 62 -35.86 6.19 -5.58
N SER A 63 -35.75 7.42 -6.13
CA SER A 63 -35.71 7.57 -7.57
C SER A 63 -34.53 6.74 -8.06
N ARG A 64 -34.82 5.70 -8.84
CA ARG A 64 -33.84 4.80 -9.43
C ARG A 64 -33.15 5.59 -10.54
N TRP A 65 -32.17 6.41 -10.19
CA TRP A 65 -31.32 7.11 -11.16
C TRP A 65 -30.61 6.04 -11.98
N LYS A 66 -31.15 5.71 -13.16
CA LYS A 66 -30.42 5.01 -14.21
C LYS A 66 -29.47 6.04 -14.81
N PRO A 67 -28.14 5.94 -14.60
CA PRO A 67 -27.23 6.70 -15.44
C PRO A 67 -27.34 6.08 -16.84
N ARG A 68 -28.00 6.79 -17.76
CA ARG A 68 -27.81 6.54 -19.19
C ARG A 68 -26.40 7.05 -19.53
N SER A 69 -25.44 6.14 -19.65
CA SER A 69 -24.29 6.37 -20.51
C SER A 69 -24.28 5.27 -21.58
N ASN A 70 -24.14 5.66 -22.84
CA ASN A 70 -24.06 4.76 -23.99
C ASN A 70 -22.72 3.99 -24.07
N GLY A 71 -22.17 3.58 -22.92
CA GLY A 71 -20.99 2.72 -22.80
C GLY A 71 -21.17 1.86 -21.55
N LYS A 72 -21.18 0.53 -21.72
CA LYS A 72 -21.44 -0.42 -20.63
C LYS A 72 -20.31 -0.32 -19.60
N SER A 73 -20.52 0.46 -18.53
CA SER A 73 -19.65 0.37 -17.35
C SER A 73 -19.72 -1.06 -16.78
N PRO A 74 -18.63 -1.57 -16.19
CA PRO A 74 -18.68 -2.87 -15.54
C PRO A 74 -19.82 -2.96 -14.53
N PRO A 75 -20.45 -4.13 -14.36
CA PRO A 75 -21.49 -4.34 -13.35
C PRO A 75 -20.95 -4.02 -11.95
N GLY A 76 -21.82 -3.78 -10.97
CA GLY A 76 -21.37 -3.47 -9.62
C GLY A 76 -22.49 -3.39 -8.61
N PRO A 77 -22.18 -3.42 -7.31
CA PRO A 77 -23.17 -3.33 -6.26
C PRO A 77 -23.95 -2.01 -6.30
N PRO A 78 -25.23 -2.03 -5.91
CA PRO A 78 -26.03 -0.82 -5.77
C PRO A 78 -25.31 0.22 -4.91
N ARG A 79 -25.35 1.47 -5.38
CA ARG A 79 -24.62 2.60 -4.80
C ARG A 79 -25.56 3.43 -3.93
N LEU A 80 -25.11 3.78 -2.73
CA LEU A 80 -25.80 4.75 -1.90
C LEU A 80 -25.54 6.18 -2.42
N PRO A 81 -26.47 7.12 -2.23
CA PRO A 81 -26.22 8.53 -2.52
C PRO A 81 -24.99 9.04 -1.75
N ILE A 82 -24.22 9.94 -2.38
CA ILE A 82 -23.01 10.59 -1.84
C ILE A 82 -21.85 9.62 -1.58
N ILE A 83 -22.01 8.64 -0.68
CA ILE A 83 -20.95 7.73 -0.20
C ILE A 83 -20.66 6.55 -1.15
N GLY A 84 -21.61 6.19 -2.03
CA GLY A 84 -21.45 5.08 -2.96
C GLY A 84 -21.45 3.71 -2.27
N ASN A 85 -20.35 2.97 -2.38
CA ASN A 85 -20.14 1.59 -1.94
C ASN A 85 -19.21 1.48 -0.73
N MET A 86 -18.76 2.60 -0.13
CA MET A 86 -17.81 2.57 0.99
C MET A 86 -18.25 1.67 2.15
N LEU A 87 -19.53 1.76 2.55
CA LEU A 87 -20.07 0.99 3.66
C LEU A 87 -20.10 -0.52 3.40
N GLN A 88 -20.06 -0.94 2.12
CA GLN A 88 -20.04 -2.36 1.74
C GLN A 88 -18.65 -2.99 1.89
N LEU A 89 -17.59 -2.18 2.06
CA LEU A 89 -16.22 -2.69 2.20
C LEU A 89 -15.92 -3.19 3.61
N GLY A 90 -16.48 -2.54 4.64
CA GLY A 90 -16.27 -2.89 6.04
C GLY A 90 -14.80 -2.82 6.49
N LYS A 91 -14.47 -3.50 7.59
CA LYS A 91 -13.10 -3.50 8.17
C LYS A 91 -12.06 -4.19 7.28
N ASN A 92 -12.49 -5.17 6.48
CA ASN A 92 -11.63 -5.99 5.64
C ASN A 92 -12.01 -5.81 4.16
N PRO A 93 -11.62 -4.70 3.52
CA PRO A 93 -12.07 -4.35 2.17
C PRO A 93 -11.76 -5.45 1.17
N HIS A 94 -10.56 -6.02 1.19
CA HIS A 94 -10.15 -7.10 0.29
C HIS A 94 -11.05 -8.36 0.40
N LYS A 95 -11.48 -8.76 1.60
CA LYS A 95 -12.41 -9.90 1.80
C LYS A 95 -13.81 -9.56 1.25
N SER A 96 -14.27 -8.34 1.44
CA SER A 96 -15.55 -7.87 0.88
C SER A 96 -15.51 -7.78 -0.64
N LEU A 97 -14.43 -7.27 -1.23
CA LEU A 97 -14.21 -7.22 -2.67
C LEU A 97 -14.22 -8.63 -3.30
N ALA A 98 -13.54 -9.59 -2.67
CA ALA A 98 -13.53 -10.98 -3.15
C ALA A 98 -14.91 -11.65 -3.08
N ARG A 99 -15.76 -11.28 -2.12
CA ARG A 99 -17.17 -11.75 -2.09
C ARG A 99 -18.01 -11.08 -3.16
N LEU A 100 -17.85 -9.78 -3.35
CA LEU A 100 -18.57 -9.02 -4.37
C LEU A 100 -18.21 -9.47 -5.78
N SER A 101 -16.95 -9.82 -6.06
CA SER A 101 -16.54 -10.31 -7.38
C SER A 101 -17.18 -11.65 -7.76
N LYS A 102 -17.53 -12.49 -6.77
CA LYS A 102 -18.32 -13.72 -7.03
C LYS A 102 -19.76 -13.43 -7.48
N ILE A 103 -20.30 -12.26 -7.15
CA ILE A 103 -21.68 -11.85 -7.46
C ILE A 103 -21.71 -11.02 -8.75
N TYR A 104 -20.82 -10.04 -8.88
CA TYR A 104 -20.80 -9.08 -9.99
C TYR A 104 -19.82 -9.44 -11.10
N GLY A 105 -19.02 -10.49 -10.91
CA GLY A 105 -18.05 -10.98 -11.88
C GLY A 105 -16.63 -10.45 -11.65
N PRO A 106 -15.68 -10.90 -12.47
CA PRO A 106 -14.25 -10.65 -12.29
C PRO A 106 -13.81 -9.23 -12.67
N LEU A 107 -14.69 -8.45 -13.31
CA LEU A 107 -14.56 -7.01 -13.53
C LEU A 107 -15.82 -6.32 -13.02
N MET A 108 -15.71 -5.56 -11.95
CA MET A 108 -16.84 -4.83 -11.38
C MET A 108 -16.52 -3.36 -11.11
N SER A 109 -17.54 -2.51 -11.00
CA SER A 109 -17.39 -1.09 -10.68
C SER A 109 -17.89 -0.77 -9.27
N LEU A 110 -17.20 0.14 -8.58
CA LEU A 110 -17.52 0.66 -7.25
C LEU A 110 -17.40 2.18 -7.28
N LYS A 111 -18.25 2.87 -6.54
CA LYS A 111 -18.13 4.29 -6.28
C LYS A 111 -17.73 4.50 -4.83
N LEU A 112 -16.60 5.12 -4.56
CA LEU A 112 -16.10 5.43 -3.22
C LEU A 112 -16.19 6.95 -3.02
N GLY A 113 -17.30 7.44 -2.48
CA GLY A 113 -17.56 8.88 -2.46
C GLY A 113 -17.67 9.43 -3.89
N ASN A 114 -16.83 10.40 -4.24
CA ASN A 114 -16.76 10.95 -5.60
C ASN A 114 -15.87 10.14 -6.56
N GLN A 115 -15.20 9.10 -6.05
CA GLN A 115 -14.23 8.31 -6.78
C GLN A 115 -14.87 7.09 -7.43
N LEU A 116 -14.85 6.97 -8.76
CA LEU A 116 -15.26 5.73 -9.45
C LEU A 116 -14.07 4.79 -9.53
N ALA A 117 -14.27 3.52 -9.22
CA ALA A 117 -13.27 2.48 -9.10
C ALA A 117 -13.73 1.24 -9.87
N ALA A 118 -12.82 0.54 -10.52
CA ALA A 118 -13.03 -0.75 -11.16
C ALA A 118 -12.18 -1.78 -10.44
N VAL A 119 -12.75 -2.93 -10.12
CA VAL A 119 -12.10 -4.00 -9.40
C VAL A 119 -11.88 -5.16 -10.34
N VAL A 120 -10.63 -5.56 -10.47
CA VAL A 120 -10.20 -6.74 -11.23
C VAL A 120 -9.95 -7.88 -10.27
N SER A 121 -10.54 -9.05 -10.53
CA SER A 121 -10.50 -10.22 -9.64
C SER A 121 -10.27 -11.54 -10.37
N SER A 122 -9.70 -11.52 -11.59
CA SER A 122 -9.24 -12.72 -12.29
C SER A 122 -7.82 -12.56 -12.81
N PRO A 123 -7.01 -13.64 -12.87
CA PRO A 123 -5.66 -13.61 -13.43
C PRO A 123 -5.63 -13.11 -14.88
N GLU A 124 -6.60 -13.53 -15.70
CA GLU A 124 -6.68 -13.19 -17.13
C GLU A 124 -6.85 -11.67 -17.29
N LEU A 125 -7.80 -11.07 -16.58
CA LEU A 125 -8.01 -9.63 -16.62
C LEU A 125 -6.86 -8.85 -15.95
N ALA A 126 -6.24 -9.40 -14.90
CA ALA A 126 -5.06 -8.78 -14.32
C ALA A 126 -3.91 -8.71 -15.33
N LYS A 127 -3.72 -9.76 -16.15
CA LYS A 127 -2.75 -9.76 -17.26
C LYS A 127 -3.14 -8.75 -18.35
N GLU A 128 -4.43 -8.64 -18.69
CA GLU A 128 -4.88 -7.61 -19.64
C GLU A 128 -4.54 -6.20 -19.14
N VAL A 129 -4.83 -5.89 -17.88
CA VAL A 129 -4.65 -4.55 -17.29
C VAL A 129 -3.18 -4.23 -17.03
N LEU A 130 -2.47 -5.11 -16.31
CA LEU A 130 -1.14 -4.81 -15.78
C LEU A 130 -0.04 -5.04 -16.80
N HIS A 131 -0.24 -5.97 -17.74
CA HIS A 131 0.76 -6.32 -18.74
C HIS A 131 0.42 -5.71 -20.10
N LYS A 132 -0.69 -6.12 -20.73
CA LYS A 132 -1.03 -5.67 -22.09
C LYS A 132 -1.39 -4.18 -22.15
N GLN A 133 -2.14 -3.69 -21.19
CA GLN A 133 -2.53 -2.28 -21.06
C GLN A 133 -1.76 -1.55 -19.97
N GLY A 134 -0.64 -2.13 -19.48
CA GLY A 134 0.09 -1.63 -18.32
C GLY A 134 0.41 -0.14 -18.42
N ARG A 135 0.90 0.33 -19.57
CA ARG A 135 1.21 1.75 -19.80
C ARG A 135 0.04 2.71 -19.53
N VAL A 136 -1.20 2.29 -19.79
CA VAL A 136 -2.41 3.09 -19.55
C VAL A 136 -2.75 3.12 -18.05
N PHE A 137 -2.56 1.99 -17.36
CA PHE A 137 -2.93 1.81 -15.95
C PHE A 137 -1.78 2.06 -14.96
N SER A 138 -0.57 2.36 -15.43
CA SER A 138 0.62 2.66 -14.61
C SER A 138 0.69 4.11 -14.09
N LYS A 139 -0.43 4.84 -14.06
CA LYS A 139 -0.51 6.17 -13.45
C LYS A 139 -0.89 6.01 -11.97
N PRO A 140 -0.01 6.37 -11.02
CA PRO A 140 -0.37 6.41 -9.61
C PRO A 140 -1.47 7.43 -9.38
N PHE A 141 -2.39 7.11 -8.48
CA PHE A 141 -3.31 8.05 -7.88
C PHE A 141 -2.77 8.37 -6.48
N PRO A 142 -1.90 9.38 -6.32
CA PRO A 142 -1.32 9.68 -5.03
C PRO A 142 -2.42 10.22 -4.10
N PRO A 143 -2.64 9.61 -2.93
CA PRO A 143 -3.52 10.18 -1.91
C PRO A 143 -3.10 11.61 -1.60
N ASN A 144 -4.07 12.49 -1.34
CA ASN A 144 -3.82 13.89 -1.02
C ASN A 144 -2.86 14.02 0.17
N ALA A 145 -3.07 13.19 1.19
CA ALA A 145 -2.33 13.22 2.44
C ALA A 145 -0.86 12.80 2.30
N VAL A 146 -0.50 12.04 1.25
CA VAL A 146 0.88 11.57 1.00
C VAL A 146 1.65 12.50 0.04
N SER A 147 0.95 13.44 -0.59
CA SER A 147 1.54 14.44 -1.51
C SER A 147 2.15 15.65 -0.79
N VAL A 148 2.57 15.47 0.47
CA VAL A 148 3.14 16.54 1.30
C VAL A 148 4.64 16.66 1.05
N LEU A 149 5.20 17.86 1.27
CA LEU A 149 6.63 18.14 1.09
C LEU A 149 7.18 17.78 -0.31
N GLY A 150 6.33 17.85 -1.34
CA GLY A 150 6.70 17.48 -2.71
C GLY A 150 7.08 16.01 -2.87
N HIS A 151 6.67 15.13 -1.94
CA HIS A 151 7.06 13.72 -1.99
C HIS A 151 6.50 13.00 -3.22
N ASN A 152 5.31 13.36 -3.69
CA ASN A 152 4.71 12.86 -4.93
C ASN A 152 5.49 13.22 -6.21
N GLU A 153 6.35 14.24 -6.16
CA GLU A 153 7.14 14.71 -7.30
C GLU A 153 8.49 14.00 -7.44
N VAL A 154 8.91 13.26 -6.40
CA VAL A 154 10.25 12.63 -6.34
C VAL A 154 10.17 11.14 -5.99
N SER A 155 9.13 10.73 -5.26
CA SER A 155 8.97 9.35 -4.80
C SER A 155 8.73 8.39 -5.97
N MET A 156 9.59 7.39 -6.09
CA MET A 156 9.44 6.31 -7.08
C MET A 156 8.07 5.61 -6.99
N ASN A 157 7.42 5.63 -5.82
CA ASN A 157 6.12 4.99 -5.61
C ASN A 157 4.93 5.82 -6.11
N LEU A 158 5.10 7.15 -6.22
CA LEU A 158 4.02 8.08 -6.54
C LEU A 158 4.20 8.74 -7.91
N LEU A 159 5.40 8.66 -8.46
CA LEU A 159 5.69 9.12 -9.81
C LEU A 159 5.07 8.20 -10.87
N PRO A 160 4.48 8.78 -11.94
CA PRO A 160 3.98 8.00 -13.06
C PRO A 160 5.11 7.27 -13.78
N SER A 161 4.84 6.08 -14.31
CA SER A 161 5.85 5.28 -15.02
C SER A 161 6.38 5.96 -16.30
N SER A 162 5.68 6.98 -16.80
CA SER A 162 6.13 7.81 -17.91
C SER A 162 7.19 8.83 -17.52
N SER A 163 7.39 9.12 -16.23
CA SER A 163 8.40 10.05 -15.74
C SER A 163 9.81 9.50 -15.98
N GLU A 164 10.69 10.32 -16.53
CA GLU A 164 12.12 9.97 -16.67
C GLU A 164 12.77 9.76 -15.29
N LEU A 165 12.37 10.53 -14.29
CA LEU A 165 12.83 10.33 -12.91
C LEU A 165 12.38 8.95 -12.36
N TRP A 166 11.15 8.54 -12.64
CA TRP A 166 10.69 7.20 -12.24
C TRP A 166 11.52 6.09 -12.90
N LYS A 167 11.78 6.21 -14.21
CA LYS A 167 12.60 5.24 -14.94
C LYS A 167 14.03 5.19 -14.38
N LYS A 168 14.62 6.36 -14.10
CA LYS A 168 15.93 6.51 -13.47
C LYS A 168 15.99 5.81 -12.11
N LEU A 169 15.07 6.11 -11.21
CA LEU A 169 15.02 5.50 -9.86
C LEU A 169 14.78 3.99 -9.93
N ARG A 170 13.90 3.51 -10.82
CA ARG A 170 13.66 2.07 -11.02
C ARG A 170 14.89 1.36 -11.57
N ARG A 171 15.64 2.01 -12.46
CA ARG A 171 16.90 1.50 -13.01
C ARG A 171 17.93 1.34 -11.90
N VAL A 172 18.16 2.38 -11.10
CA VAL A 172 19.07 2.36 -9.93
C VAL A 172 18.67 1.25 -8.96
N ALA A 173 17.39 1.17 -8.60
CA ALA A 173 16.89 0.15 -7.69
C ALA A 173 17.19 -1.27 -8.21
N ARG A 174 16.89 -1.55 -9.49
CA ARG A 174 17.10 -2.87 -10.09
C ARG A 174 18.57 -3.22 -10.26
N GLU A 175 19.37 -2.30 -10.79
CA GLU A 175 20.74 -2.60 -11.24
C GLU A 175 21.75 -2.53 -10.10
N LYS A 176 21.44 -1.78 -9.03
CA LYS A 176 22.44 -1.46 -8.02
C LYS A 176 22.00 -1.78 -6.59
N LEU A 177 20.73 -1.61 -6.25
CA LEU A 177 20.24 -1.90 -4.88
C LEU A 177 19.77 -3.34 -4.73
N PHE A 178 18.98 -3.83 -5.69
CA PHE A 178 18.35 -5.15 -5.66
C PHE A 178 18.94 -6.11 -6.70
N SER A 179 20.16 -5.85 -7.17
CA SER A 179 20.87 -6.78 -8.07
C SER A 179 21.37 -8.00 -7.29
N ASN A 180 21.60 -9.12 -7.99
CA ASN A 180 22.12 -10.33 -7.35
C ASN A 180 23.45 -10.06 -6.61
N ALA A 181 24.33 -9.24 -7.19
CA ALA A 181 25.59 -8.86 -6.57
C ALA A 181 25.37 -8.05 -5.28
N ALA A 182 24.47 -7.07 -5.28
CA ALA A 182 24.16 -6.27 -4.08
C ALA A 182 23.50 -7.12 -2.98
N LEU A 183 22.62 -8.05 -3.37
CA LEU A 183 22.00 -8.99 -2.44
C LEU A 183 23.02 -9.97 -1.85
N GLN A 184 23.99 -10.45 -2.62
CA GLN A 184 25.09 -11.30 -2.14
C GLN A 184 26.03 -10.53 -1.21
N ALA A 185 26.42 -9.30 -1.58
CA ALA A 185 27.31 -8.47 -0.77
C ALA A 185 26.74 -8.14 0.63
N SER A 186 25.41 -8.10 0.76
CA SER A 186 24.72 -7.87 2.03
C SER A 186 24.30 -9.16 2.75
N GLN A 187 24.69 -10.35 2.25
CA GLN A 187 24.28 -11.65 2.80
C GLN A 187 24.70 -11.83 4.27
N GLU A 188 25.95 -11.52 4.61
CA GLU A 188 26.49 -11.67 5.97
C GLU A 188 25.68 -10.85 6.98
N ILE A 189 25.37 -9.60 6.63
CA ILE A 189 24.53 -8.71 7.46
C ILE A 189 23.18 -9.38 7.73
N ARG A 190 22.56 -9.97 6.70
CA ARG A 190 21.26 -10.63 6.88
C ARG A 190 21.35 -11.89 7.72
N GLN A 191 22.39 -12.71 7.53
CA GLN A 191 22.62 -13.92 8.33
C GLN A 191 22.83 -13.58 9.81
N GLU A 192 23.59 -12.54 10.10
CA GLU A 192 23.82 -12.10 11.48
C GLU A 192 22.52 -11.67 12.18
N ARG A 193 21.63 -10.95 11.47
CA ARG A 193 20.31 -10.58 12.04
C ARG A 193 19.42 -11.79 12.30
N LEU A 194 19.45 -12.79 11.42
CA LEU A 194 18.72 -14.04 11.63
C LEU A 194 19.31 -14.84 12.80
N ARG A 195 20.63 -14.84 12.99
CA ARG A 195 21.30 -15.46 14.14
C ARG A 195 20.80 -14.84 15.46
N LYS A 196 20.76 -13.51 15.55
CA LYS A 196 20.20 -12.80 16.73
C LYS A 196 18.73 -13.18 17.00
N LEU A 197 17.90 -13.35 15.96
CA LEU A 197 16.53 -13.84 16.13
C LEU A 197 16.50 -15.28 16.68
N VAL A 198 17.34 -16.17 16.17
CA VAL A 198 17.43 -17.56 16.66
C VAL A 198 17.90 -17.61 18.12
N GLU A 199 18.86 -16.77 18.50
CA GLU A 199 19.30 -16.63 19.89
C GLU A 199 18.16 -16.16 20.80
N TYR A 200 17.41 -15.14 20.37
CA TYR A 200 16.24 -14.65 21.11
C TYR A 200 15.17 -15.74 21.29
N ILE A 201 14.87 -16.51 20.23
CA ILE A 201 13.95 -17.65 20.28
C ILE A 201 14.48 -18.72 21.26
N SER A 202 15.77 -19.04 21.19
CA SER A 202 16.41 -20.04 22.05
C SER A 202 16.35 -19.62 23.52
N LYS A 203 16.58 -18.34 23.82
CA LYS A 203 16.43 -17.77 25.16
C LYS A 203 14.99 -17.89 25.68
N CYS A 204 14.00 -17.50 24.85
CA CYS A 204 12.59 -17.65 25.23
C CYS A 204 12.23 -19.12 25.52
N SER A 205 12.71 -20.05 24.68
CA SER A 205 12.49 -21.48 24.86
C SER A 205 13.15 -22.01 26.12
N GLY A 206 14.41 -21.64 26.39
CA GLY A 206 15.15 -22.08 27.58
C GLY A 206 14.49 -21.62 28.89
N GLU A 207 13.86 -20.45 28.89
CA GLU A 207 13.11 -19.91 30.02
C GLU A 207 11.64 -20.38 30.05
N GLY A 208 11.18 -21.19 29.08
CA GLY A 208 9.78 -21.61 28.97
C GLY A 208 8.80 -20.45 28.71
N ARG A 209 9.29 -19.31 28.21
CA ARG A 209 8.52 -18.08 28.02
C ARG A 209 7.83 -18.07 26.66
N ALA A 210 6.54 -17.72 26.64
CA ALA A 210 5.84 -17.49 25.38
C ALA A 210 6.42 -16.27 24.64
N MET A 211 6.56 -16.39 23.31
CA MET A 211 7.09 -15.33 22.46
C MET A 211 5.99 -14.77 21.53
N ASN A 212 5.96 -13.46 21.39
CA ASN A 212 5.15 -12.79 20.37
C ASN A 212 5.86 -12.86 19.01
N VAL A 213 5.46 -13.82 18.16
CA VAL A 213 6.07 -14.02 16.83
C VAL A 213 5.96 -12.78 15.94
N GLY A 214 4.83 -12.07 16.00
CA GLY A 214 4.61 -10.88 15.17
C GLY A 214 5.58 -9.76 15.53
N GLU A 215 5.80 -9.55 16.83
CA GLU A 215 6.75 -8.56 17.34
C GLU A 215 8.20 -8.96 17.05
N ALA A 216 8.58 -10.20 17.34
CA ALA A 216 9.94 -10.69 17.05
C ALA A 216 10.29 -10.60 15.56
N THR A 217 9.33 -10.93 14.68
CA THR A 217 9.50 -10.83 13.22
C THR A 217 9.59 -9.38 12.77
N PHE A 218 8.73 -8.50 13.31
CA PHE A 218 8.73 -7.08 12.97
C PHE A 218 10.03 -6.40 13.38
N THR A 219 10.50 -6.64 14.60
CA THR A 219 11.79 -6.14 15.09
C THR A 219 12.94 -6.65 14.23
N THR A 220 12.98 -7.96 13.94
CA THR A 220 14.04 -8.54 13.10
C THR A 220 14.07 -7.94 11.70
N MET A 221 12.91 -7.78 11.06
CA MET A 221 12.80 -7.18 9.73
C MET A 221 13.21 -5.70 9.75
N THR A 222 12.85 -4.97 10.79
CA THR A 222 13.27 -3.57 10.96
C THR A 222 14.80 -3.50 11.10
N ASN A 223 15.40 -4.31 11.96
CA ASN A 223 16.86 -4.37 12.14
C ASN A 223 17.59 -4.76 10.84
N LEU A 224 17.00 -5.69 10.07
CA LEU A 224 17.51 -6.09 8.77
C LEU A 224 17.51 -4.93 7.77
N MET A 225 16.40 -4.19 7.71
CA MET A 225 16.24 -3.04 6.83
C MET A 225 17.27 -1.95 7.17
N PHE A 226 17.37 -1.54 8.44
CA PHE A 226 18.34 -0.52 8.86
C PHE A 226 19.79 -0.93 8.62
N ALA A 227 20.12 -2.21 8.87
CA ALA A 227 21.47 -2.71 8.61
C ALA A 227 21.78 -2.73 7.10
N THR A 228 20.83 -3.11 6.26
CA THR A 228 21.02 -3.16 4.80
C THR A 228 21.04 -1.76 4.18
N LEU A 229 20.22 -0.84 4.68
CA LEU A 229 20.10 0.52 4.14
C LEU A 229 21.24 1.43 4.61
N PHE A 230 21.62 1.36 5.88
CA PHE A 230 22.48 2.35 6.54
C PHE A 230 23.65 1.73 7.33
N SER A 231 23.83 0.41 7.35
CA SER A 231 24.75 -0.31 8.26
C SER A 231 24.52 0.05 9.74
N ILE A 232 23.26 0.28 10.10
CA ILE A 232 22.86 0.65 11.45
C ILE A 232 22.40 -0.59 12.22
N GLU A 233 22.93 -0.77 13.43
CA GLU A 233 22.41 -1.74 14.39
C GLU A 233 21.35 -1.07 15.27
N LEU A 234 20.14 -1.62 15.31
CA LEU A 234 19.14 -1.28 16.34
C LEU A 234 19.26 -2.34 17.44
N ASP A 235 19.74 -1.96 18.62
CA ASP A 235 19.88 -2.91 19.73
C ASP A 235 18.55 -2.97 20.51
N GLU A 236 17.54 -3.62 19.91
CA GLU A 236 16.15 -3.59 20.43
C GLU A 236 15.79 -4.76 21.35
N PHE A 237 16.60 -5.83 21.42
CA PHE A 237 16.38 -6.92 22.39
C PHE A 237 17.01 -6.62 23.76
N ALA A 238 17.80 -5.55 23.86
CA ALA A 238 18.33 -5.01 25.10
C ALA A 238 17.59 -3.70 25.41
N SER A 239 16.94 -3.66 26.57
CA SER A 239 16.31 -2.45 27.11
C SER A 239 17.35 -1.33 27.22
N THR A 240 17.22 -0.30 26.38
CA THR A 240 17.99 0.93 26.58
C THR A 240 17.06 2.13 26.45
N ASP A 241 16.90 2.84 27.56
CA ASP A 241 15.99 3.98 27.79
C ASP A 241 16.44 5.30 27.09
N ALA A 242 17.28 5.23 26.06
CA ALA A 242 17.72 6.41 25.32
C ALA A 242 16.99 6.50 23.97
N ALA A 243 16.30 7.63 23.73
CA ALA A 243 15.77 7.98 22.42
C ALA A 243 16.93 8.16 21.44
N THR A 244 17.26 7.09 20.71
CA THR A 244 18.28 7.14 19.66
C THR A 244 17.62 7.59 18.35
N PRO A 245 18.34 8.29 17.44
CA PRO A 245 17.82 8.67 16.10
C PRO A 245 17.22 7.48 15.32
N LYS A 246 17.73 6.30 15.64
CA LYS A 246 17.33 4.97 15.19
C LYS A 246 15.90 4.60 15.64
N LEU A 247 15.61 4.75 16.93
CA LEU A 247 14.31 4.51 17.52
C LEU A 247 13.28 5.52 16.99
N GLU A 248 13.66 6.79 16.91
CA GLU A 248 12.83 7.86 16.32
C GLU A 248 12.45 7.56 14.87
N PHE A 249 13.41 7.13 14.04
CA PHE A 249 13.14 6.74 12.65
C PHE A 249 12.07 5.65 12.59
N ARG A 250 12.19 4.61 13.42
CA ARG A 250 11.21 3.51 13.49
C ARG A 250 9.83 4.03 13.91
N GLU A 251 9.76 4.93 14.87
CA GLU A 251 8.52 5.56 15.30
C GLU A 251 7.84 6.37 14.18
N HIS A 252 8.61 7.18 13.46
CA HIS A 252 8.09 7.94 12.32
C HIS A 252 7.61 7.03 11.18
N VAL A 253 8.35 5.97 10.85
CA VAL A 253 7.92 4.96 9.85
C VAL A 253 6.63 4.26 10.28
N ASN A 254 6.52 3.88 11.56
CA ASN A 254 5.33 3.26 12.11
C ASN A 254 4.12 4.19 12.08
N ALA A 255 4.31 5.46 12.42
CA ALA A 255 3.26 6.46 12.36
C ALA A 255 2.78 6.68 10.91
N ILE A 256 3.70 6.88 9.96
CA ILE A 256 3.37 7.01 8.53
C ILE A 256 2.58 5.79 8.04
N THR A 257 3.02 4.58 8.38
CA THR A 257 2.35 3.33 8.01
C THR A 257 0.92 3.26 8.56
N ARG A 258 0.70 3.69 9.81
CA ARG A 258 -0.63 3.75 10.42
C ARG A 258 -1.53 4.75 9.69
N TYR A 259 -1.04 5.96 9.40
CA TYR A 259 -1.81 6.96 8.67
C TYR A 259 -2.16 6.50 7.25
N MET A 260 -1.23 5.84 6.55
CA MET A 260 -1.50 5.28 5.22
C MET A 260 -2.50 4.10 5.23
N GLY A 261 -2.69 3.43 6.38
CA GLY A 261 -3.63 2.33 6.54
C GLY A 261 -5.08 2.77 6.81
N VAL A 262 -5.31 4.05 7.12
CA VAL A 262 -6.62 4.60 7.43
C VAL A 262 -7.18 5.36 6.21
N PRO A 263 -8.46 5.15 5.83
CA PRO A 263 -9.06 5.92 4.74
C PRO A 263 -9.13 7.41 5.08
N ASN A 264 -8.66 8.25 4.17
CA ASN A 264 -8.75 9.70 4.26
C ASN A 264 -9.99 10.22 3.51
N LEU A 265 -10.86 10.94 4.20
CA LEU A 265 -12.09 11.51 3.66
C LEU A 265 -11.82 12.46 2.49
N ALA A 266 -10.73 13.23 2.57
CA ALA A 266 -10.34 14.16 1.51
C ALA A 266 -9.94 13.46 0.19
N ASP A 267 -9.52 12.19 0.22
CA ASP A 267 -9.20 11.44 -1.00
C ASP A 267 -10.48 11.06 -1.77
N PHE A 268 -11.57 10.84 -1.05
CA PHE A 268 -12.86 10.46 -1.62
C PHE A 268 -13.81 11.63 -1.86
N PHE A 269 -13.65 12.72 -1.11
CA PHE A 269 -14.43 13.95 -1.21
C PHE A 269 -13.48 15.16 -1.24
N PRO A 270 -12.97 15.51 -2.43
CA PRO A 270 -11.95 16.55 -2.57
C PRO A 270 -12.34 17.93 -2.01
N ILE A 271 -13.64 18.22 -1.88
CA ILE A 271 -14.14 19.46 -1.27
C ILE A 271 -13.66 19.65 0.18
N PHE A 272 -13.37 18.55 0.90
CA PHE A 272 -12.84 18.61 2.27
C PHE A 272 -11.31 18.68 2.34
N ALA A 273 -10.61 18.61 1.21
CA ALA A 273 -9.14 18.61 1.20
C ALA A 273 -8.51 19.84 1.86
N PRO A 274 -9.02 21.08 1.69
CA PRO A 274 -8.46 22.25 2.37
C PRO A 274 -8.65 22.25 3.89
N LEU A 275 -9.67 21.54 4.39
CA LEU A 275 -10.00 21.51 5.82
C LEU A 275 -9.20 20.48 6.62
N ASP A 276 -8.62 19.47 5.94
CA ASP A 276 -7.93 18.33 6.57
C ASP A 276 -8.68 17.77 7.80
N PRO A 277 -9.94 17.31 7.64
CA PRO A 277 -10.84 17.02 8.77
C PRO A 277 -10.34 15.91 9.70
N GLN A 278 -9.45 15.04 9.22
CA GLN A 278 -8.82 13.97 10.01
C GLN A 278 -7.40 14.34 10.49
N GLY A 279 -6.91 15.53 10.18
CA GLY A 279 -5.54 15.96 10.47
C GLY A 279 -4.46 15.12 9.76
N MET A 280 -4.84 14.33 8.74
CA MET A 280 -3.95 13.35 8.11
C MET A 280 -2.83 14.04 7.35
N ARG A 281 -3.13 15.13 6.63
CA ARG A 281 -2.13 15.89 5.90
C ARG A 281 -1.13 16.53 6.87
N ARG A 282 -1.63 17.14 7.96
CA ARG A 282 -0.77 17.74 9.00
C ARG A 282 0.14 16.71 9.66
N ASN A 283 -0.41 15.57 10.08
CA ASN A 283 0.35 14.53 10.78
C ASN A 283 1.37 13.86 9.85
N LEU A 284 1.00 13.53 8.61
CA LEU A 284 1.95 12.99 7.63
C LEU A 284 3.04 14.00 7.28
N THR A 285 2.72 15.31 7.22
CA THR A 285 3.74 16.34 7.01
C THR A 285 4.77 16.34 8.13
N TYR A 286 4.32 16.26 9.38
CA TYR A 286 5.21 16.19 10.55
C TYR A 286 6.12 14.95 10.48
N HIS A 287 5.55 13.75 10.41
CA HIS A 287 6.36 12.53 10.44
C HIS A 287 7.25 12.39 9.21
N LEU A 288 6.79 12.81 8.02
CA LEU A 288 7.62 12.79 6.81
C LEU A 288 8.78 13.78 6.91
N ARG A 289 8.56 14.98 7.44
CA ARG A 289 9.64 15.96 7.65
C ARG A 289 10.71 15.39 8.57
N SER A 290 10.32 14.91 9.75
CA SER A 290 11.25 14.33 10.73
C SER A 290 12.01 13.13 10.14
N LEU A 291 11.34 12.28 9.37
CA LEU A 291 12.00 11.16 8.70
C LEU A 291 13.02 11.63 7.65
N LEU A 292 12.70 12.66 6.86
CA LEU A 292 13.63 13.24 5.88
C LEU A 292 14.81 13.94 6.57
N GLU A 293 14.62 14.52 7.76
CA GLU A 293 15.69 15.11 8.59
C GLU A 293 16.60 14.02 9.17
N LEU A 294 16.05 12.91 9.67
CA LEU A 294 16.85 11.77 10.14
C LEU A 294 17.68 11.15 9.02
N VAL A 295 17.09 10.95 7.83
CA VAL A 295 17.83 10.47 6.66
C VAL A 295 18.93 11.46 6.24
N GLN A 296 18.68 12.78 6.36
CA GLN A 296 19.72 13.78 6.13
C GLN A 296 20.88 13.61 7.10
N GLY A 297 20.60 13.44 8.39
CA GLY A 297 21.63 13.19 9.40
C GLY A 297 22.50 11.98 9.06
N PHE A 298 21.90 10.88 8.61
CA PHE A 298 22.65 9.69 8.19
C PHE A 298 23.51 9.94 6.93
N ILE A 299 23.02 10.75 5.99
CA ILE A 299 23.78 11.16 4.80
C ILE A 299 24.98 12.01 5.23
N ASP A 300 24.77 13.01 6.08
CA ASP A 300 25.80 13.95 6.52
C ASP A 300 26.89 13.23 7.34
N GLU A 301 26.49 12.38 8.29
CA GLU A 301 27.40 11.54 9.06
C GLU A 301 28.25 10.65 8.13
N ARG A 302 27.64 10.07 7.10
CA ARG A 302 28.36 9.22 6.13
C ARG A 302 29.36 10.03 5.30
N LEU A 303 28.95 11.20 4.82
CA LEU A 303 29.82 12.07 4.03
C LEU A 303 30.99 12.59 4.86
N GLN A 304 30.76 12.94 6.13
CA GLN A 304 31.82 13.33 7.07
C GLN A 304 32.76 12.17 7.38
N ALA A 305 32.24 10.95 7.59
CA ALA A 305 33.09 9.79 7.82
C ALA A 305 34.04 9.54 6.64
N ARG A 306 33.56 9.70 5.39
CA ARG A 306 34.36 9.53 4.16
C ARG A 306 35.57 10.46 4.05
N THR A 307 35.60 11.60 4.74
CA THR A 307 36.75 12.52 4.72
C THR A 307 37.87 12.08 5.65
N THR A 308 37.62 11.12 6.54
CA THR A 308 38.60 10.62 7.50
C THR A 308 39.43 9.49 6.89
N SER A 309 40.75 9.52 7.10
CA SER A 309 41.70 8.54 6.53
C SER A 309 41.46 7.10 6.99
N SER A 310 40.81 6.88 8.12
CA SER A 310 40.48 5.56 8.67
C SER A 310 39.16 4.97 8.14
N TYR A 311 38.45 5.68 7.25
CA TYR A 311 37.15 5.24 6.79
C TYR A 311 37.23 3.97 5.93
N ARG A 312 36.48 2.95 6.36
CA ARG A 312 36.26 1.74 5.57
C ARG A 312 34.94 1.85 4.86
N LYS A 313 34.99 1.75 3.54
CA LYS A 313 33.82 1.78 2.66
C LYS A 313 32.80 0.72 3.08
N LYS A 314 31.57 1.15 3.34
CA LYS A 314 30.48 0.26 3.76
C LYS A 314 29.81 -0.40 2.55
N THR A 315 29.21 -1.56 2.75
CA THR A 315 28.49 -2.32 1.71
C THR A 315 26.97 -2.18 1.83
N ASP A 316 26.50 -0.98 2.20
CA ASP A 316 25.07 -0.67 2.34
C ASP A 316 24.51 0.16 1.16
N PHE A 317 23.19 0.33 1.14
CA PHE A 317 22.53 1.07 0.07
C PHE A 317 22.86 2.55 0.09
N LEU A 318 23.04 3.15 1.27
CA LEU A 318 23.44 4.55 1.38
C LEU A 318 24.80 4.78 0.72
N GLU A 319 25.78 3.90 0.94
CA GLU A 319 27.09 4.02 0.31
C GLU A 319 26.98 3.98 -1.21
N THR A 320 26.22 3.01 -1.70
CA THR A 320 25.97 2.78 -3.12
C THR A 320 25.31 4.00 -3.78
N LEU A 321 24.30 4.60 -3.13
CA LEU A 321 23.60 5.78 -3.63
C LEU A 321 24.46 7.04 -3.61
N LEU A 322 25.27 7.24 -2.57
CA LEU A 322 26.20 8.36 -2.49
C LEU A 322 27.28 8.29 -3.57
N ASP A 323 27.83 7.11 -3.85
CA ASP A 323 28.77 6.92 -4.96
C ASP A 323 28.17 7.31 -6.31
N MET A 324 26.89 6.99 -6.53
CA MET A 324 26.17 7.39 -7.75
C MET A 324 25.82 8.88 -7.81
N SER A 325 25.68 9.55 -6.66
CA SER A 325 25.49 11.00 -6.64
C SER A 325 26.75 11.77 -7.05
N GLN A 326 27.92 11.16 -6.84
CA GLN A 326 29.22 11.72 -7.22
C GLN A 326 29.61 11.35 -8.67
N GLY A 327 29.01 10.30 -9.23
CA GLY A 327 29.23 9.87 -10.60
C GLY A 327 28.26 10.47 -11.62
N ASN A 328 28.65 10.44 -12.90
CA ASN A 328 27.82 10.98 -14.00
C ASN A 328 26.79 9.98 -14.57
N GLU A 329 26.87 8.68 -14.22
CA GLU A 329 26.02 7.64 -14.84
C GLU A 329 24.52 7.83 -14.52
N TYR A 330 24.20 8.26 -13.30
CA TYR A 330 22.82 8.47 -12.85
C TYR A 330 22.51 9.89 -12.38
N ALA A 331 23.52 10.72 -12.06
CA ALA A 331 23.36 12.08 -11.54
C ALA A 331 22.24 12.16 -10.48
N LEU A 332 22.32 11.30 -9.46
CA LEU A 332 21.33 11.26 -8.37
C LEU A 332 21.53 12.45 -7.45
N SER A 333 20.48 13.23 -7.22
CA SER A 333 20.52 14.30 -6.23
C SER A 333 20.32 13.78 -4.81
N VAL A 334 20.84 14.49 -3.81
CA VAL A 334 20.58 14.19 -2.39
C VAL A 334 19.08 14.16 -2.08
N ARG A 335 18.29 15.05 -2.70
CA ARG A 335 16.82 15.05 -2.56
C ARG A 335 16.21 13.73 -3.05
N GLU A 336 16.66 13.20 -4.18
CA GLU A 336 16.19 11.92 -4.72
C GLU A 336 16.57 10.76 -3.79
N ILE A 337 17.81 10.76 -3.27
CA ILE A 337 18.28 9.75 -2.30
C ILE A 337 17.40 9.74 -1.05
N LYS A 338 17.14 10.91 -0.46
CA LYS A 338 16.29 11.03 0.74
C LYS A 338 14.90 10.44 0.53
N HIS A 339 14.26 10.81 -0.57
CA HIS A 339 12.91 10.36 -0.87
C HIS A 339 12.86 8.87 -1.25
N LEU A 340 13.97 8.29 -1.73
CA LEU A 340 14.10 6.86 -2.01
C LEU A 340 14.13 6.01 -0.72
N PHE A 341 14.69 6.53 0.37
CA PHE A 341 14.66 5.84 1.67
C PHE A 341 13.30 5.90 2.38
N VAL A 342 12.43 6.82 1.98
CA VAL A 342 11.04 6.89 2.46
C VAL A 342 10.09 6.02 1.61
N VAL A 343 10.63 5.14 0.77
CA VAL A 343 9.85 4.18 0.01
C VAL A 343 9.12 3.25 0.96
N ARG A 344 7.81 3.14 0.72
CA ARG A 344 6.85 2.22 1.33
C ARG A 344 7.53 0.90 1.70
N ASN A 345 7.67 0.69 3.00
CA ASN A 345 7.96 -0.63 3.52
C ASN A 345 6.73 -1.50 3.19
N GLU A 346 6.81 -2.31 2.14
CA GLU A 346 5.91 -3.44 1.94
C GLU A 346 6.35 -4.64 2.78
N SER A 347 6.85 -4.42 4.01
CA SER A 347 6.30 -5.25 5.07
C SER A 347 4.83 -4.90 5.08
N LYS A 348 4.04 -5.71 4.35
CA LYS A 348 2.68 -6.03 4.77
C LYS A 348 2.73 -5.92 6.27
N GLN A 349 2.00 -4.98 6.87
CA GLN A 349 1.58 -5.22 8.23
C GLN A 349 0.95 -6.59 8.14
N LEU A 350 1.72 -7.60 8.57
CA LEU A 350 1.23 -8.87 9.01
C LEU A 350 0.20 -8.42 10.01
N GLN A 351 -1.05 -8.30 9.57
CA GLN A 351 -2.16 -8.19 10.49
C GLN A 351 -1.87 -9.29 11.49
N ARG A 352 -1.85 -8.90 12.76
CA ARG A 352 -1.29 -9.60 13.92
C ARG A 352 -1.84 -11.03 14.13
N GLU A 353 -2.60 -11.56 13.16
CA GLU A 353 -3.39 -12.78 13.18
C GLU A 353 -3.40 -13.54 11.82
N ASP A 354 -3.05 -12.95 10.65
CA ASP A 354 -3.49 -13.49 9.34
C ASP A 354 -2.37 -13.96 8.36
N VAL A 355 -1.08 -13.98 8.73
CA VAL A 355 0.01 -14.40 7.79
C VAL A 355 0.57 -15.80 8.02
N PHE A 356 0.26 -16.44 9.14
CA PHE A 356 0.33 -17.88 9.21
C PHE A 356 -1.05 -18.41 8.83
N GLY A 357 -1.20 -18.92 7.61
CA GLY A 357 -2.35 -19.71 7.17
C GLY A 357 -2.50 -21.05 7.90
N LEU A 358 -2.08 -21.11 9.17
CA LEU A 358 -2.64 -22.02 10.16
C LEU A 358 -3.71 -21.19 10.88
N ALA A 359 -4.96 -21.42 10.54
CA ALA A 359 -6.06 -21.00 11.40
C ALA A 359 -5.94 -21.76 12.73
N LEU A 360 -5.07 -21.30 13.63
CA LEU A 360 -5.14 -21.67 15.04
C LEU A 360 -6.34 -20.92 15.61
N GLN A 361 -7.51 -21.51 15.43
CA GLN A 361 -8.68 -21.12 16.19
C GLN A 361 -8.31 -21.21 17.67
N LYS A 362 -8.42 -20.07 18.36
CA LYS A 362 -8.12 -19.80 19.77
C LYS A 362 -6.64 -19.52 20.10
N LYS A 363 -6.47 -18.49 20.95
CA LYS A 363 -5.26 -18.18 21.73
C LYS A 363 -4.76 -19.45 22.42
N THR A 364 -3.88 -20.18 21.75
CA THR A 364 -3.21 -21.34 22.32
C THR A 364 -1.76 -20.91 22.49
N PRO A 365 -1.22 -20.79 23.72
CA PRO A 365 0.17 -20.44 23.91
C PRO A 365 1.02 -21.53 23.24
N LEU A 366 1.80 -21.14 22.22
CA LEU A 366 2.73 -22.04 21.56
C LEU A 366 3.86 -22.36 22.55
N ARG A 367 3.82 -23.56 23.11
CA ARG A 367 4.88 -24.09 23.98
C ARG A 367 5.99 -24.61 23.08
N ALA A 368 7.18 -24.02 23.17
CA ALA A 368 8.36 -24.58 22.51
C ALA A 368 8.67 -25.93 23.16
N ILE A 369 8.60 -27.02 22.39
CA ILE A 369 9.00 -28.34 22.85
C ILE A 369 10.43 -28.55 22.36
N PRO A 370 11.42 -28.71 23.26
CA PRO A 370 12.78 -29.01 22.85
C PRO A 370 12.81 -30.36 22.13
N ILE A 371 13.34 -30.37 20.91
CA ILE A 371 13.63 -31.59 20.17
C ILE A 371 14.85 -32.21 20.86
N LYS A 372 14.68 -33.38 21.49
CA LYS A 372 15.82 -34.19 21.91
C LYS A 372 16.50 -34.67 20.63
N VAL A 373 17.73 -34.19 20.42
CA VAL A 373 18.65 -34.67 19.38
C VAL A 373 19.13 -36.07 19.76
#